data_AF-A0A151QPZ8-F1
#
_entry.id   AF-A0A151QPZ8-F1
#
_cell.length_a   1.000
_cell.length_b   1.000
_cell.length_c   1.000
_cell.angle_alpha   90.00
_cell.angle_beta   90.00
_cell.angle_gamma   90.00
#
_symmetry.space_group_name_H-M   'P 1'
#
loop_
_entity.id
_entity.type
_entity.pdbx_description
1 polymer ?
#
loop_
_entity_poly.entity_id
_entity_poly.type
_entity_poly.pdbx_seq_one_letter_code
_entity_poly.pdbx_strand_id
1 'polypeptide(L)'
;MKYVLVTGGVVSGLGKGVTASSIGVLLKACGFRVTSIKIDPYLNTDAGTMSPFEHGEVFVLDDGGEVDLDLGNYERFLDLKLTRDNNITTGKIYQSVIEKERRGDYLGKTVQVVPHITDAIQEWIERVAQIPVDGKEGPADVCVIELGGTIGDIESMPFIEALGQFSYRVGPGNFCLVHVSLVPVLNVVGEQKTKPTQHSVRQLRGLGLTPNLLACRSSKELADNVKEKLSQFCHVPPCIYSQEKLFHLQSSSILTLYDVPNIWHIPLLLRDQKAHEAILKTLNLRGVAAEPNFKDWIATTKVYEKFHESVRIAMVGKYTNLSDAYLSVLKALLHASVACNHKLVVDWVPAENLEDDTSKEDPDAYKAAWGLLKGANGILVPGGFGDRGVKGKILAAKYARENSVPFLGICLGMQIAVIEFSRSVLGLHDANSTEFDPKTKNPCVIFMPEGSKTHMGGTMRLGSRRTYFHISDCKSAKLYGNARFVDERHRHRYEVNPDMISQLENAGLSFVGKDETGRRMEIIELPGHPFYIGAQFHPEFKSRPGKPSPLFLGLITAACEKTVVPSKGYPKITNAVISAHSPMLKAHSGKGFKSSNSSLNGVYTSTAANGVCVDGSC
;
A
#
# COMPACT_ATOMS: atom_id res chain seq x y z
N MET A 1 20.45 18.51 9.14
CA MET A 1 19.42 17.46 9.10
C MET A 1 18.76 17.35 10.46
N LYS A 2 17.43 17.24 10.51
CA LYS A 2 16.66 16.92 11.72
C LYS A 2 16.04 15.52 11.57
N TYR A 3 15.76 14.84 12.67
CA TYR A 3 15.25 13.47 12.66
C TYR A 3 13.96 13.35 13.46
N VAL A 4 12.93 12.74 12.85
CA VAL A 4 11.70 12.35 13.56
C VAL A 4 11.62 10.83 13.56
N LEU A 5 11.85 10.21 14.72
CA LEU A 5 11.69 8.77 14.88
C LEU A 5 10.24 8.44 15.25
N VAL A 6 9.63 7.49 14.56
CA VAL A 6 8.31 6.93 14.85
C VAL A 6 8.47 5.46 15.25
N THR A 7 8.03 5.10 16.45
CA THR A 7 8.12 3.71 16.96
C THR A 7 6.73 3.12 17.25
N GLY A 8 6.64 1.78 17.23
CA GLY A 8 5.42 1.03 17.57
C GLY A 8 5.37 0.60 19.02
N GLY A 9 4.18 0.60 19.60
CA GLY A 9 3.95 0.16 20.96
C GLY A 9 3.50 -1.29 21.04
N VAL A 10 2.20 -1.47 21.29
CA VAL A 10 1.62 -2.68 21.88
C VAL A 10 1.39 -3.82 20.87
N VAL A 11 1.04 -3.49 19.63
CA VAL A 11 0.72 -4.47 18.58
C VAL A 11 1.23 -3.99 17.22
N SER A 12 1.49 -4.91 16.31
CA SER A 12 1.74 -4.62 14.89
C SER A 12 0.46 -4.13 14.20
N GLY A 13 0.58 -3.46 13.05
CA GLY A 13 -0.57 -2.98 12.28
C GLY A 13 -1.31 -1.74 12.83
N LEU A 14 -0.80 -1.05 13.87
CA LEU A 14 -1.44 0.15 14.44
C LEU A 14 -1.53 1.39 13.52
N GLY A 15 -0.91 1.34 12.34
CA GLY A 15 -0.81 2.49 11.43
C GLY A 15 0.43 3.37 11.68
N LYS A 16 1.58 2.74 11.97
CA LYS A 16 2.88 3.44 12.09
C LYS A 16 3.25 4.16 10.79
N GLY A 17 3.28 3.45 9.67
CA GLY A 17 3.54 4.04 8.35
C GLY A 17 2.58 5.17 7.98
N VAL A 18 1.29 5.05 8.33
CA VAL A 18 0.30 6.14 8.13
C VAL A 18 0.60 7.34 9.02
N THR A 19 0.98 7.13 10.29
CA THR A 19 1.33 8.21 11.21
C THR A 19 2.60 8.93 10.76
N ALA A 20 3.64 8.18 10.43
CA ALA A 20 4.92 8.70 9.97
C ALA A 20 4.81 9.47 8.65
N SER A 21 4.12 8.90 7.65
CA SER A 21 3.85 9.61 6.39
C SER A 21 3.01 10.87 6.60
N SER A 22 2.03 10.85 7.50
CA SER A 22 1.21 12.03 7.84
C SER A 22 2.00 13.14 8.53
N ILE A 23 2.97 12.79 9.39
CA ILE A 23 3.92 13.75 9.94
C ILE A 23 4.78 14.36 8.83
N GLY A 24 5.23 13.56 7.86
CA GLY A 24 5.95 14.08 6.71
C GLY A 24 5.11 15.07 5.89
N VAL A 25 3.81 14.80 5.68
CA VAL A 25 2.89 15.73 4.99
C VAL A 25 2.76 17.04 5.75
N LEU A 26 2.65 16.99 7.08
CA LEU A 26 2.61 18.18 7.93
C LEU A 26 3.87 19.04 7.79
N LEU A 27 5.04 18.40 7.87
CA LEU A 27 6.31 19.11 7.75
C LEU A 27 6.51 19.70 6.35
N LYS A 28 6.11 18.98 5.30
CA LYS A 28 6.10 19.49 3.93
C LYS A 28 5.16 20.69 3.78
N ALA A 29 3.98 20.64 4.40
CA ALA A 29 3.04 21.75 4.41
C ALA A 29 3.59 22.99 5.13
N CYS A 30 4.48 22.79 6.12
CA CYS A 30 5.22 23.86 6.81
C CYS A 30 6.45 24.38 6.03
N GLY A 31 6.66 23.92 4.79
CA GLY A 31 7.73 24.39 3.91
C GLY A 31 9.04 23.60 3.97
N PHE A 32 9.11 22.52 4.74
CA PHE A 32 10.33 21.70 4.85
C PHE A 32 10.43 20.64 3.75
N ARG A 33 11.66 20.37 3.31
CA ARG A 33 11.98 19.19 2.50
C ARG A 33 12.09 17.98 3.42
N VAL A 34 11.42 16.90 3.04
CA VAL A 34 11.32 15.68 3.85
C VAL A 34 11.85 14.48 3.09
N THR A 35 12.63 13.63 3.77
CA THR A 35 12.97 12.27 3.33
C THR A 35 12.45 11.25 4.33
N SER A 36 12.40 9.97 3.95
CA SER A 36 11.92 8.89 4.80
C SER A 36 12.90 7.71 4.83
N ILE A 37 13.05 7.09 5.99
CA ILE A 37 13.77 5.82 6.17
C ILE A 37 12.86 4.87 6.94
N LYS A 38 12.66 3.68 6.40
CA LYS A 38 11.95 2.59 7.06
C LYS A 38 12.95 1.55 7.53
N ILE A 39 12.88 1.21 8.81
CA ILE A 39 13.63 0.12 9.41
C ILE A 39 12.70 -1.08 9.57
N ASP A 40 13.15 -2.22 9.09
CA ASP A 40 12.47 -3.50 9.13
C ASP A 40 13.29 -4.51 9.92
N PRO A 41 12.80 -4.96 11.09
CA PRO A 41 13.59 -5.85 11.94
C PRO A 41 13.65 -7.30 11.41
N TYR A 42 12.97 -7.64 10.32
CA TYR A 42 13.05 -8.98 9.72
C TYR A 42 14.45 -9.28 9.12
N LEU A 43 14.76 -10.56 9.00
CA LEU A 43 16.08 -11.04 8.56
C LEU A 43 16.32 -10.99 7.04
N ASN A 44 15.28 -11.03 6.21
CA ASN A 44 15.46 -10.92 4.76
C ASN A 44 16.20 -9.63 4.37
N THR A 45 17.08 -9.69 3.38
CA THR A 45 17.80 -8.51 2.88
C THR A 45 16.88 -7.50 2.20
N ASP A 46 15.81 -7.99 1.58
CA ASP A 46 14.77 -7.23 0.91
C ASP A 46 13.42 -7.96 0.98
N ALA A 47 12.35 -7.35 0.45
CA ALA A 47 11.02 -7.97 0.45
C ALA A 47 10.76 -8.88 -0.77
N GLY A 48 11.68 -8.95 -1.73
CA GLY A 48 11.44 -9.52 -3.06
C GLY A 48 11.08 -11.02 -3.05
N THR A 49 11.62 -11.76 -2.09
CA THR A 49 11.37 -13.20 -1.95
C THR A 49 10.18 -13.54 -1.05
N MET A 50 9.54 -12.54 -0.43
CA MET A 50 8.44 -12.78 0.50
C MET A 50 7.15 -13.12 -0.24
N SER A 51 6.35 -13.99 0.38
CA SER A 51 5.02 -14.29 -0.11
C SER A 51 4.06 -13.13 0.18
N PRO A 52 3.21 -12.73 -0.79
CA PRO A 52 2.17 -11.74 -0.52
C PRO A 52 1.20 -12.10 0.60
N PHE A 53 1.12 -13.38 0.98
CA PHE A 53 0.31 -13.82 2.13
C PHE A 53 0.88 -13.43 3.49
N GLU A 54 2.20 -13.31 3.61
CA GLU A 54 2.86 -13.11 4.90
C GLU A 54 3.08 -11.62 5.17
N HIS A 55 3.56 -10.89 4.16
CA HIS A 55 4.02 -9.51 4.31
C HIS A 55 3.23 -8.51 3.46
N GLY A 56 2.21 -8.98 2.73
CA GLY A 56 1.50 -8.17 1.74
C GLY A 56 2.31 -7.97 0.46
N GLU A 57 1.84 -7.04 -0.38
CA GLU A 57 2.46 -6.75 -1.66
C GLU A 57 3.90 -6.24 -1.55
N VAL A 58 4.77 -6.71 -2.47
CA VAL A 58 6.12 -6.15 -2.64
C VAL A 58 6.04 -4.82 -3.40
N PHE A 59 6.53 -3.74 -2.81
CA PHE A 59 6.61 -2.44 -3.47
C PHE A 59 7.93 -2.30 -4.21
N VAL A 60 7.90 -1.77 -5.44
CA VAL A 60 9.11 -1.62 -6.28
C VAL A 60 9.47 -0.15 -6.36
N LEU A 61 10.76 0.17 -6.26
CA LEU A 61 11.32 1.51 -6.38
C LEU A 61 11.93 1.78 -7.76
N ASP A 62 12.24 3.05 -8.06
CA ASP A 62 12.78 3.46 -9.37
C ASP A 62 14.14 2.80 -9.66
N ASP A 63 14.96 2.59 -8.63
CA ASP A 63 16.27 1.93 -8.72
C ASP A 63 16.19 0.39 -8.70
N GLY A 64 14.99 -0.18 -8.73
CA GLY A 64 14.74 -1.62 -8.67
C GLY A 64 14.87 -2.23 -7.27
N GLY A 65 14.85 -1.42 -6.20
CA GLY A 65 14.66 -1.96 -4.86
C GLY A 65 13.31 -2.64 -4.69
N GLU A 66 13.30 -3.85 -4.14
CA GLU A 66 12.10 -4.56 -3.71
C GLU A 66 11.92 -4.35 -2.21
N VAL A 67 10.92 -3.58 -1.82
CA VAL A 67 10.79 -3.08 -0.45
C VAL A 67 9.42 -3.36 0.13
N ASP A 68 9.32 -3.20 1.44
CA ASP A 68 8.06 -3.27 2.18
C ASP A 68 7.02 -2.27 1.63
N LEU A 69 5.76 -2.67 1.69
CA LEU A 69 4.59 -1.93 1.28
C LEU A 69 4.47 -0.56 1.94
N ASP A 70 4.96 -0.41 3.17
CA ASP A 70 4.95 0.86 3.89
C ASP A 70 5.77 1.94 3.16
N LEU A 71 6.83 1.59 2.41
CA LEU A 71 7.56 2.55 1.55
C LEU A 71 6.65 3.20 0.51
N GLY A 72 5.67 2.45 0.01
CA GLY A 72 4.66 2.95 -0.91
C GLY A 72 3.78 4.03 -0.28
N ASN A 73 3.52 4.00 1.03
CA ASN A 73 2.76 5.05 1.71
C ASN A 73 3.55 6.38 1.73
N TYR A 74 4.85 6.33 2.02
CA TYR A 74 5.72 7.50 2.00
C TYR A 74 5.81 8.14 0.63
N GLU A 75 6.09 7.34 -0.41
CA GLU A 75 6.13 7.85 -1.79
C GLU A 75 4.81 8.49 -2.20
N ARG A 76 3.68 7.86 -1.87
CA ARG A 76 2.34 8.36 -2.19
C ARG A 76 2.02 9.67 -1.51
N PHE A 77 2.22 9.75 -0.19
CA PHE A 77 1.81 10.89 0.60
C PHE A 77 2.75 12.08 0.42
N LEU A 78 4.04 11.82 0.26
CA LEU A 78 5.08 12.85 0.22
C LEU A 78 5.48 13.25 -1.19
N ASP A 79 4.99 12.57 -2.23
CA ASP A 79 5.39 12.77 -3.63
C ASP A 79 6.92 12.68 -3.79
N LEU A 80 7.50 11.58 -3.28
CA LEU A 80 8.93 11.29 -3.29
C LEU A 80 9.26 10.11 -4.20
N LYS A 81 10.55 9.99 -4.52
CA LYS A 81 11.16 8.83 -5.18
C LYS A 81 12.24 8.27 -4.26
N LEU A 82 11.87 7.27 -3.47
CA LEU A 82 12.79 6.64 -2.53
C LEU A 82 13.70 5.65 -3.27
N THR A 83 14.81 5.30 -2.63
CA THR A 83 15.80 4.32 -3.13
C THR A 83 15.81 3.09 -2.24
N ARG A 84 16.41 1.99 -2.71
CA ARG A 84 16.57 0.74 -1.94
C ARG A 84 17.27 0.93 -0.60
N ASP A 85 18.05 1.99 -0.46
CA ASP A 85 18.79 2.33 0.75
C ASP A 85 17.92 3.01 1.82
N ASN A 86 16.76 3.56 1.43
CA ASN A 86 15.75 4.09 2.35
C ASN A 86 15.02 2.97 3.11
N ASN A 87 15.19 1.71 2.71
CA ASN A 87 14.74 0.54 3.44
C ASN A 87 15.93 -0.15 4.11
N ILE A 88 15.95 -0.16 5.45
CA ILE A 88 16.98 -0.83 6.24
C ILE A 88 16.38 -2.12 6.78
N THR A 89 17.01 -3.26 6.53
CA THR A 89 16.60 -4.55 7.12
C THR A 89 17.72 -5.12 7.99
N THR A 90 17.39 -6.03 8.90
CA THR A 90 18.41 -6.76 9.68
C THR A 90 19.38 -7.49 8.76
N GLY A 91 18.88 -8.18 7.74
CA GLY A 91 19.70 -8.89 6.75
C GLY A 91 20.68 -7.98 6.04
N LYS A 92 20.23 -6.79 5.62
CA LYS A 92 21.05 -5.81 4.89
C LYS A 92 22.20 -5.28 5.75
N ILE A 93 21.94 -4.94 7.01
CA ILE A 93 22.97 -4.46 7.93
C ILE A 93 23.97 -5.57 8.26
N TYR A 94 23.47 -6.77 8.59
CA TYR A 94 24.33 -7.90 8.96
C TYR A 94 25.21 -8.32 7.79
N GLN A 95 24.65 -8.41 6.58
CA GLN A 95 25.41 -8.68 5.36
C GLN A 95 26.53 -7.66 5.17
N SER A 96 26.23 -6.36 5.25
CA SER A 96 27.23 -5.29 5.13
C SER A 96 28.35 -5.42 6.17
N VAL A 97 28.01 -5.73 7.43
CA VAL A 97 29.01 -5.87 8.50
C VAL A 97 29.87 -7.12 8.32
N ILE A 98 29.28 -8.25 7.92
CA ILE A 98 30.00 -9.49 7.62
C ILE A 98 30.95 -9.29 6.43
N GLU A 99 30.53 -8.59 5.38
CA GLU A 99 31.38 -8.28 4.23
C GLU A 99 32.57 -7.36 4.61
N LYS A 100 32.33 -6.34 5.45
CA LYS A 100 33.39 -5.49 6.02
C LYS A 100 34.39 -6.30 6.86
N GLU A 101 33.90 -7.26 7.64
CA GLU A 101 34.74 -8.16 8.44
C GLU A 101 35.66 -9.00 7.56
N ARG A 102 35.11 -9.65 6.53
CA ARG A 102 35.89 -10.47 5.59
C ARG A 102 36.92 -9.68 4.78
N ARG A 103 36.65 -8.41 4.50
CA ARG A 103 37.59 -7.51 3.82
C ARG A 103 38.73 -7.04 4.73
N GLY A 104 38.59 -7.20 6.06
CA GLY A 104 39.58 -6.79 7.04
C GLY A 104 39.41 -5.36 7.57
N ASP A 105 38.25 -4.73 7.35
CA ASP A 105 37.99 -3.33 7.72
C ASP A 105 38.08 -3.10 9.25
N TYR A 106 37.89 -4.15 10.06
CA TYR A 106 37.98 -4.10 11.52
C TYR A 106 39.38 -4.47 12.07
N LEU A 107 40.41 -4.55 11.22
CA LEU A 107 41.81 -4.81 11.60
C LEU A 107 41.99 -6.09 12.45
N GLY A 108 41.20 -7.13 12.16
CA GLY A 108 41.25 -8.40 12.88
C GLY A 108 40.66 -8.39 14.30
N LYS A 109 40.02 -7.28 14.72
CA LYS A 109 39.30 -7.22 16.00
C LYS A 109 37.99 -8.01 15.93
N THR A 110 37.54 -8.53 17.07
CA THR A 110 36.24 -9.21 17.19
C THR A 110 35.10 -8.24 16.92
N VAL A 111 34.26 -8.58 15.95
CA VAL A 111 33.02 -7.86 15.61
C VAL A 111 31.88 -8.33 16.51
N GLN A 112 31.07 -7.40 16.99
CA GLN A 112 29.96 -7.62 17.93
C GLN A 112 28.77 -6.75 17.55
N VAL A 113 27.58 -7.04 18.11
CA VAL A 113 26.37 -6.22 17.89
C VAL A 113 26.61 -4.77 18.35
N VAL A 114 27.17 -4.59 19.54
CA VAL A 114 27.59 -3.28 20.03
C VAL A 114 29.12 -3.24 20.06
N PRO A 115 29.79 -2.24 19.45
CA PRO A 115 29.19 -1.12 18.72
C PRO A 115 29.01 -1.38 17.21
N HIS A 116 29.55 -2.46 16.63
CA HIS A 116 29.71 -2.55 15.17
C HIS A 116 28.39 -2.59 14.37
N ILE A 117 27.36 -3.30 14.84
CA ILE A 117 26.03 -3.28 14.19
C ILE A 117 25.34 -1.94 14.45
N THR A 118 25.41 -1.42 15.68
CA THR A 118 24.78 -0.15 16.05
C THR A 118 25.40 1.04 15.31
N ASP A 119 26.71 1.04 15.11
CA ASP A 119 27.45 2.04 14.34
C ASP A 119 27.07 1.95 12.86
N ALA A 120 27.01 0.73 12.29
CA ALA A 120 26.61 0.54 10.91
C ALA A 120 25.18 1.05 10.63
N ILE A 121 24.23 0.84 11.56
CA ILE A 121 22.87 1.39 11.47
C ILE A 121 22.90 2.92 11.48
N GLN A 122 23.65 3.51 12.41
CA GLN A 122 23.74 4.95 12.56
C GLN A 122 24.40 5.63 11.35
N GLU A 123 25.51 5.07 10.84
CA GLU A 123 26.17 5.51 9.61
C GLU A 123 25.23 5.43 8.40
N TRP A 124 24.43 4.37 8.32
CA TRP A 124 23.46 4.19 7.24
C TRP A 124 22.39 5.29 7.27
N ILE A 125 21.82 5.56 8.45
CA ILE A 125 20.79 6.59 8.63
C ILE A 125 21.33 7.97 8.21
N GLU A 126 22.53 8.34 8.66
CA GLU A 126 23.11 9.63 8.30
C GLU A 126 23.37 9.76 6.82
N ARG A 127 24.01 8.75 6.22
CA ARG A 127 24.33 8.73 4.78
C ARG A 127 23.07 8.87 3.94
N VAL A 128 22.05 8.05 4.20
CA VAL A 128 20.83 8.00 3.40
C VAL A 128 19.97 9.25 3.59
N ALA A 129 19.94 9.82 4.79
CA ALA A 129 19.22 11.06 5.04
C ALA A 129 19.75 12.23 4.18
N GLN A 130 21.03 12.23 3.81
CA GLN A 130 21.61 13.27 2.94
C GLN A 130 21.27 13.10 1.45
N ILE A 131 20.79 11.93 1.02
CA ILE A 131 20.49 11.66 -0.39
C ILE A 131 19.16 12.35 -0.76
N PRO A 132 19.13 13.23 -1.77
CA PRO A 132 17.91 13.87 -2.21
C PRO A 132 16.95 12.87 -2.87
N VAL A 133 15.69 12.88 -2.45
CA VAL A 133 14.62 11.99 -2.94
C VAL A 133 13.42 12.75 -3.54
N ASP A 134 13.50 14.09 -3.57
CA ASP A 134 12.45 14.99 -4.08
C ASP A 134 12.80 15.59 -5.46
N GLY A 135 13.91 15.14 -6.06
CA GLY A 135 14.39 15.63 -7.36
C GLY A 135 15.07 17.00 -7.33
N LYS A 136 15.32 17.56 -6.13
CA LYS A 136 16.05 18.84 -5.96
C LYS A 136 17.47 18.59 -5.48
N GLU A 137 18.37 19.54 -5.77
CA GLU A 137 19.75 19.47 -5.28
C GLU A 137 19.84 19.70 -3.76
N GLY A 138 20.85 19.10 -3.14
CA GLY A 138 21.10 19.19 -1.70
C GLY A 138 20.17 18.32 -0.84
N PRO A 139 20.51 18.15 0.46
CA PRO A 139 19.80 17.25 1.35
C PRO A 139 18.41 17.79 1.77
N ALA A 140 17.59 16.90 2.32
CA ALA A 140 16.35 17.28 2.97
C ALA A 140 16.60 18.04 4.30
N ASP A 141 15.57 18.73 4.80
CA ASP A 141 15.64 19.40 6.10
C ASP A 141 15.37 18.42 7.26
N VAL A 142 14.40 17.53 7.04
CA VAL A 142 13.93 16.54 8.03
C VAL A 142 13.88 15.13 7.44
N CYS A 143 14.42 14.16 8.17
CA CYS A 143 14.29 12.74 7.89
C CYS A 143 13.29 12.11 8.87
N VAL A 144 12.19 11.58 8.34
CA VAL A 144 11.24 10.78 9.12
C VAL A 144 11.72 9.33 9.10
N ILE A 145 11.98 8.76 10.28
CA ILE A 145 12.43 7.38 10.45
C ILE A 145 11.28 6.60 11.06
N GLU A 146 10.85 5.51 10.43
CA GLU A 146 9.94 4.55 11.03
C GLU A 146 10.71 3.31 11.47
N LEU A 147 10.59 2.96 12.76
CA LEU A 147 10.99 1.66 13.26
C LEU A 147 9.81 0.69 13.16
N GLY A 148 9.93 -0.29 12.26
CA GLY A 148 9.03 -1.42 12.08
C GLY A 148 8.97 -2.33 13.33
N GLY A 149 8.07 -3.32 13.30
CA GLY A 149 7.87 -4.22 14.43
C GLY A 149 7.22 -3.56 15.65
N THR A 150 7.39 -4.17 16.82
CA THR A 150 6.96 -3.63 18.10
C THR A 150 8.15 -3.40 19.04
N ILE A 151 7.92 -2.68 20.13
CA ILE A 151 8.94 -2.49 21.16
C ILE A 151 8.89 -3.67 22.12
N GLY A 152 10.05 -4.30 22.32
CA GLY A 152 10.20 -5.45 23.21
C GLY A 152 10.58 -6.74 22.51
N ASP A 153 10.46 -6.76 21.18
CA ASP A 153 10.87 -7.88 20.34
C ASP A 153 12.40 -7.97 20.28
N ILE A 154 12.93 -9.19 20.16
CA ILE A 154 14.38 -9.45 20.10
C ILE A 154 14.97 -8.82 18.83
N GLU A 155 14.23 -8.91 17.74
CA GLU A 155 14.59 -8.42 16.41
C GLU A 155 14.79 -6.89 16.40
N SER A 156 14.05 -6.17 17.25
CA SER A 156 14.12 -4.71 17.34
C SER A 156 15.26 -4.20 18.26
N MET A 157 15.84 -5.06 19.11
CA MET A 157 16.82 -4.64 20.13
C MET A 157 18.04 -3.90 19.55
N PRO A 158 18.71 -4.40 18.48
CA PRO A 158 19.87 -3.71 17.91
C PRO A 158 19.52 -2.32 17.36
N PHE A 159 18.33 -2.15 16.78
CA PHE A 159 17.89 -0.87 16.24
C PHE A 159 17.52 0.13 17.32
N ILE A 160 16.87 -0.31 18.40
CA ILE A 160 16.53 0.57 19.52
C ILE A 160 17.80 1.10 20.20
N GLU A 161 18.79 0.22 20.43
CA GLU A 161 20.09 0.63 20.97
C GLU A 161 20.81 1.61 20.04
N ALA A 162 20.86 1.31 18.73
CA ALA A 162 21.45 2.19 17.73
C ALA A 162 20.78 3.56 17.71
N LEU A 163 19.44 3.62 17.71
CA LEU A 163 18.67 4.87 17.70
C LEU A 163 18.78 5.62 19.03
N GLY A 164 18.94 4.91 20.15
CA GLY A 164 19.26 5.48 21.46
C GLY A 164 20.59 6.24 21.41
N GLN A 165 21.66 5.57 21.02
CA GLN A 165 22.99 6.19 20.83
C GLN A 165 22.95 7.34 19.81
N PHE A 166 22.22 7.14 18.70
CA PHE A 166 22.04 8.14 17.66
C PHE A 166 21.45 9.44 18.19
N SER A 167 20.42 9.34 19.05
CA SER A 167 19.74 10.50 19.61
C SER A 167 20.68 11.40 20.43
N TYR A 168 21.64 10.79 21.15
CA TYR A 168 22.70 11.52 21.86
C TYR A 168 23.72 12.12 20.91
N ARG A 169 24.13 11.35 19.88
CA ARG A 169 25.14 11.77 18.90
C ARG A 169 24.73 12.99 18.09
N VAL A 170 23.48 13.03 17.61
CA VAL A 170 22.97 14.19 16.85
C VAL A 170 22.65 15.39 17.74
N GLY A 171 22.52 15.17 19.04
CA GLY A 171 22.34 16.22 20.05
C GLY A 171 20.89 16.73 20.21
N PRO A 172 20.64 17.46 21.30
CA PRO A 172 19.32 17.99 21.63
C PRO A 172 18.85 18.99 20.57
N GLY A 173 17.55 18.99 20.25
CA GLY A 173 16.99 19.84 19.21
C GLY A 173 17.16 19.31 17.79
N ASN A 174 17.78 18.15 17.59
CA ASN A 174 17.93 17.50 16.28
C ASN A 174 17.15 16.17 16.15
N PHE A 175 16.57 15.68 17.25
CA PHE A 175 15.87 14.40 17.32
C PHE A 175 14.52 14.56 18.03
N CYS A 176 13.46 14.00 17.44
CA CYS A 176 12.11 13.97 18.00
C CYS A 176 11.52 12.57 17.89
N LEU A 177 11.09 11.99 19.02
CA LEU A 177 10.48 10.66 19.08
C LEU A 177 8.95 10.75 19.24
N VAL A 178 8.22 10.17 18.29
CA VAL A 178 6.79 9.94 18.35
C VAL A 178 6.52 8.46 18.55
N HIS A 179 5.90 8.08 19.66
CA HIS A 179 5.60 6.68 19.96
C HIS A 179 4.12 6.38 19.74
N VAL A 180 3.83 5.46 18.81
CA VAL A 180 2.47 5.06 18.42
C VAL A 180 2.01 3.90 19.30
N SER A 181 0.92 4.07 20.04
CA SER A 181 0.44 3.08 21.01
C SER A 181 -1.07 2.87 20.94
N LEU A 182 -1.55 1.69 21.32
CA LEU A 182 -2.98 1.35 21.33
C LEU A 182 -3.62 1.71 22.68
N VAL A 183 -4.73 2.45 22.62
CA VAL A 183 -5.64 2.67 23.73
C VAL A 183 -6.95 1.94 23.42
N PRO A 184 -7.08 0.67 23.83
CA PRO A 184 -8.26 -0.12 23.51
C PRO A 184 -9.49 0.40 24.26
N VAL A 185 -10.64 0.32 23.60
CA VAL A 185 -11.96 0.59 24.18
C VAL A 185 -12.66 -0.74 24.38
N LEU A 186 -12.92 -1.11 25.64
CA LEU A 186 -13.62 -2.36 25.93
C LEU A 186 -15.13 -2.15 25.76
N ASN A 187 -15.71 -2.72 24.70
CA ASN A 187 -17.11 -2.51 24.32
C ASN A 187 -18.13 -2.77 25.45
N VAL A 188 -17.82 -3.69 26.37
CA VAL A 188 -18.69 -4.04 27.51
C VAL A 188 -18.84 -2.88 28.50
N VAL A 189 -17.79 -2.08 28.68
CA VAL A 189 -17.74 -1.00 29.69
C VAL A 189 -17.70 0.39 29.04
N GLY A 190 -17.31 0.48 27.77
CA GLY A 190 -17.09 1.74 27.05
C GLY A 190 -15.86 2.53 27.51
N GLU A 191 -15.08 2.00 28.45
CA GLU A 191 -13.95 2.67 29.07
C GLU A 191 -12.67 2.52 28.22
N GLN A 192 -11.96 3.64 28.04
CA GLN A 192 -10.67 3.70 27.36
C GLN A 192 -9.55 3.26 28.32
N LYS A 193 -8.83 2.18 27.97
CA LYS A 193 -7.81 1.59 28.85
C LYS A 193 -6.41 2.07 28.48
N THR A 194 -5.77 2.79 29.40
CA THR A 194 -4.43 3.37 29.20
C THR A 194 -3.26 2.45 29.57
N LYS A 195 -3.52 1.34 30.25
CA LYS A 195 -2.47 0.46 30.80
C LYS A 195 -1.51 -0.09 29.73
N PRO A 196 -1.99 -0.58 28.57
CA PRO A 196 -1.08 -1.06 27.52
C PRO A 196 -0.06 0.00 27.10
N THR A 197 -0.50 1.26 26.90
CA THR A 197 0.40 2.38 26.58
C THR A 197 1.40 2.66 27.70
N GLN A 198 0.99 2.61 28.96
CA GLN A 198 1.89 2.81 30.11
C GLN A 198 3.02 1.76 30.16
N HIS A 199 2.69 0.50 29.91
CA HIS A 199 3.68 -0.58 29.88
C HIS A 199 4.64 -0.43 28.69
N SER A 200 4.11 -0.10 27.51
CA SER A 200 4.90 0.10 26.31
C SER A 200 5.90 1.26 26.46
N VAL A 201 5.47 2.40 27.02
CA VAL A 201 6.36 3.55 27.30
C VAL A 201 7.39 3.22 28.39
N ARG A 202 7.03 2.41 29.40
CA ARG A 202 8.00 1.95 30.40
C ARG A 202 9.11 1.12 29.75
N GLN A 203 8.76 0.23 28.83
CA GLN A 203 9.72 -0.61 28.12
C GLN A 203 10.61 0.22 27.20
N LEU A 204 10.02 1.12 26.40
CA LEU A 204 10.75 2.03 25.53
C LEU A 204 11.80 2.85 26.30
N ARG A 205 11.43 3.39 27.46
CA ARG A 205 12.35 4.13 28.34
C ARG A 205 13.42 3.24 28.98
N GLY A 206 13.06 2.00 29.32
CA GLY A 206 14.02 1.01 29.80
C GLY A 206 15.10 0.67 28.78
N LEU A 207 14.80 0.86 27.48
CA LEU A 207 15.73 0.70 26.37
C LEU A 207 16.42 2.03 25.95
N GLY A 208 16.34 3.07 26.77
CA GLY A 208 17.07 4.32 26.56
C GLY A 208 16.37 5.38 25.68
N LEU A 209 15.15 5.12 25.21
CA LEU A 209 14.39 6.07 24.39
C LEU A 209 13.23 6.70 25.18
N THR A 210 13.13 8.03 25.17
CA THR A 210 12.03 8.76 25.83
C THR A 210 11.17 9.48 24.80
N PRO A 211 9.85 9.17 24.72
CA PRO A 211 8.98 9.77 23.71
C PRO A 211 8.73 11.25 23.99
N ASN A 212 8.83 12.07 22.94
CA ASN A 212 8.44 13.49 22.99
C ASN A 212 6.93 13.67 22.75
N LEU A 213 6.35 12.81 21.90
CA LEU A 213 4.92 12.74 21.63
C LEU A 213 4.43 11.30 21.71
N LEU A 214 3.18 11.12 22.13
CA LEU A 214 2.45 9.85 22.09
C LEU A 214 1.31 9.95 21.08
N ALA A 215 1.33 9.08 20.08
CA ALA A 215 0.26 8.93 19.12
C ALA A 215 -0.62 7.74 19.51
N CYS A 216 -1.72 8.02 20.19
CA CYS A 216 -2.59 7.02 20.76
C CYS A 216 -3.70 6.62 19.77
N ARG A 217 -3.57 5.43 19.18
CA ARG A 217 -4.59 4.81 18.34
C ARG A 217 -5.76 4.31 19.21
N SER A 218 -6.99 4.66 18.84
CA SER A 218 -8.19 4.16 19.50
C SER A 218 -9.35 4.07 18.49
N SER A 219 -10.49 3.46 18.87
CA SER A 219 -11.68 3.45 18.02
C SER A 219 -12.48 4.76 18.10
N LYS A 220 -12.32 5.50 19.20
CA LYS A 220 -13.00 6.78 19.46
C LYS A 220 -11.99 7.83 19.92
N GLU A 221 -12.39 9.09 19.84
CA GLU A 221 -11.59 10.20 20.37
C GLU A 221 -11.29 10.01 21.87
N LEU A 222 -10.06 10.31 22.29
CA LEU A 222 -9.66 10.17 23.70
C LEU A 222 -10.30 11.26 24.56
N ALA A 223 -10.89 10.84 25.68
CA ALA A 223 -11.39 11.77 26.70
C ALA A 223 -10.22 12.52 27.39
N ASP A 224 -10.47 13.74 27.85
CA ASP A 224 -9.40 14.58 28.39
C ASP A 224 -8.77 14.01 29.67
N ASN A 225 -9.57 13.37 30.53
CA ASN A 225 -9.06 12.65 31.70
C ASN A 225 -8.11 11.49 31.32
N VAL A 226 -8.33 10.87 30.16
CA VAL A 226 -7.48 9.79 29.62
C VAL A 226 -6.16 10.38 29.10
N LYS A 227 -6.21 11.53 28.43
CA LYS A 227 -5.00 12.27 27.99
C LYS A 227 -4.16 12.72 29.18
N GLU A 228 -4.78 13.29 30.22
CA GLU A 228 -4.11 13.71 31.46
C GLU A 228 -3.44 12.53 32.16
N LYS A 229 -4.16 11.40 32.30
CA LYS A 229 -3.62 10.16 32.84
C LYS A 229 -2.42 9.69 32.04
N LEU A 230 -2.51 9.66 30.71
CA LEU A 230 -1.38 9.25 29.87
C LEU A 230 -0.17 10.17 30.04
N SER A 231 -0.36 11.48 30.05
CA SER A 231 0.70 12.46 30.29
C SER A 231 1.41 12.20 31.62
N GLN A 232 0.66 12.05 32.72
CA GLN A 232 1.22 11.79 34.05
C GLN A 232 1.99 10.48 34.12
N PHE A 233 1.39 9.36 33.69
CA PHE A 233 2.01 8.03 33.83
C PHE A 233 3.15 7.78 32.83
N CYS A 234 3.13 8.44 31.67
CA CYS A 234 4.16 8.28 30.65
C CYS A 234 5.26 9.34 30.75
N HIS A 235 5.10 10.34 31.63
CA HIS A 235 5.98 11.50 31.78
C HIS A 235 6.22 12.26 30.48
N VAL A 236 5.15 12.44 29.71
CA VAL A 236 5.16 13.24 28.48
C VAL A 236 4.47 14.56 28.79
N PRO A 237 4.99 15.73 28.37
CA PRO A 237 4.44 17.02 28.75
C PRO A 237 2.92 17.11 28.55
N PRO A 238 2.17 17.62 29.53
CA PRO A 238 0.73 17.76 29.41
C PRO A 238 0.37 18.78 28.33
N CYS A 239 -0.88 18.74 27.86
CA CYS A 239 -1.45 19.78 27.01
C CYS A 239 -1.19 21.15 27.65
N ILE A 240 -0.52 22.05 26.94
CA ILE A 240 -0.33 23.42 27.42
C ILE A 240 -1.60 24.20 27.05
N TYR A 241 -2.37 24.59 28.04
CA TYR A 241 -3.39 25.63 27.91
C TYR A 241 -2.67 26.98 27.89
N SER A 242 -2.67 27.70 26.76
CA SER A 242 -2.34 29.13 26.79
C SER A 242 -3.60 29.90 27.16
N GLN A 243 -3.54 30.71 28.22
CA GLN A 243 -4.62 31.63 28.62
C GLN A 243 -4.80 32.81 27.64
N GLU A 244 -3.90 32.98 26.68
CA GLU A 244 -3.97 34.07 25.71
C GLU A 244 -4.50 33.60 24.34
N LYS A 245 -5.48 34.37 23.84
CA LYS A 245 -6.24 34.28 22.57
C LYS A 245 -7.36 33.24 22.49
N LEU A 246 -8.59 33.77 22.59
CA LEU A 246 -9.89 33.56 21.90
C LEU A 246 -10.18 32.33 20.99
N PHE A 247 -9.25 31.40 20.79
CA PHE A 247 -9.44 30.12 20.11
C PHE A 247 -8.85 29.02 21.00
N HIS A 248 -9.70 28.20 21.61
CA HIS A 248 -9.33 27.03 22.40
C HIS A 248 -8.63 25.95 21.56
N LEU A 249 -7.38 26.16 21.15
CA LEU A 249 -6.62 25.17 20.37
C LEU A 249 -5.32 24.80 21.09
N GLN A 250 -5.35 23.62 21.71
CA GLN A 250 -4.31 23.02 22.54
C GLN A 250 -3.18 22.43 21.69
N SER A 251 -1.93 22.77 21.99
CA SER A 251 -0.77 21.98 21.56
C SER A 251 -0.58 20.86 22.58
N SER A 252 -0.83 19.61 22.18
CA SER A 252 -0.77 18.42 23.03
C SER A 252 0.38 17.50 22.61
N SER A 253 1.15 17.00 23.58
CA SER A 253 2.08 15.90 23.33
C SER A 253 1.38 14.53 23.33
N ILE A 254 0.09 14.46 23.67
CA ILE A 254 -0.77 13.27 23.54
C ILE A 254 -1.72 13.49 22.36
N LEU A 255 -1.47 12.79 21.26
CA LEU A 255 -2.23 12.85 20.03
C LEU A 255 -3.25 11.70 19.99
N THR A 256 -4.50 12.01 19.69
CA THR A 256 -5.55 11.01 19.44
C THR A 256 -5.59 10.66 17.96
N LEU A 257 -5.51 9.37 17.66
CA LEU A 257 -5.68 8.81 16.32
C LEU A 257 -6.85 7.84 16.34
N TYR A 258 -8.07 8.34 16.10
CA TYR A 258 -9.25 7.48 16.07
C TYR A 258 -9.50 6.87 14.69
N ASP A 259 -10.46 5.95 14.60
CA ASP A 259 -10.87 5.35 13.33
C ASP A 259 -11.50 6.40 12.42
N VAL A 260 -10.85 6.65 11.29
CA VAL A 260 -11.29 7.60 10.26
C VAL A 260 -11.75 6.83 9.02
N PRO A 261 -12.69 7.38 8.22
CA PRO A 261 -13.19 6.70 7.03
C PRO A 261 -12.12 6.49 5.96
N ASN A 262 -11.11 7.36 5.91
CA ASN A 262 -9.99 7.26 4.98
C ASN A 262 -8.70 7.80 5.63
N ILE A 263 -7.57 7.16 5.30
CA ILE A 263 -6.23 7.52 5.78
C ILE A 263 -5.82 8.97 5.47
N TRP A 264 -6.43 9.61 4.46
CA TRP A 264 -6.18 11.03 4.15
C TRP A 264 -6.68 12.00 5.21
N HIS A 265 -7.52 11.56 6.15
CA HIS A 265 -7.91 12.39 7.30
C HIS A 265 -6.82 12.47 8.37
N ILE A 266 -5.87 11.52 8.41
CA ILE A 266 -4.86 11.47 9.49
C ILE A 266 -3.95 12.73 9.50
N PRO A 267 -3.43 13.24 8.36
CA PRO A 267 -2.69 14.49 8.36
C PRO A 267 -3.50 15.69 8.88
N LEU A 268 -4.80 15.75 8.54
CA LEU A 268 -5.70 16.81 9.02
C LEU A 268 -5.97 16.68 10.52
N LEU A 269 -6.20 15.46 11.00
CA LEU A 269 -6.39 15.16 12.42
C LEU A 269 -5.16 15.55 13.26
N LEU A 270 -3.95 15.30 12.74
CA LEU A 270 -2.70 15.70 13.38
C LEU A 270 -2.48 17.23 13.32
N ARG A 271 -2.87 17.88 12.22
CA ARG A 271 -2.85 19.35 12.10
C ARG A 271 -3.74 19.99 13.15
N ASP A 272 -4.97 19.52 13.28
CA ASP A 272 -6.00 20.09 14.16
C ASP A 272 -5.60 19.96 15.64
N GLN A 273 -4.81 18.93 15.97
CA GLN A 273 -4.19 18.74 17.29
C GLN A 273 -2.83 19.44 17.45
N LYS A 274 -2.42 20.28 16.48
CA LYS A 274 -1.17 21.03 16.47
C LYS A 274 0.09 20.17 16.65
N ALA A 275 0.07 18.93 16.13
CA ALA A 275 1.23 18.01 16.21
C ALA A 275 2.49 18.63 15.58
N HIS A 276 2.33 19.37 14.48
CA HIS A 276 3.40 20.09 13.81
C HIS A 276 4.06 21.13 14.73
N GLU A 277 3.31 21.95 15.47
CA GLU A 277 3.89 22.94 16.41
C GLU A 277 4.74 22.29 17.52
N ALA A 278 4.32 21.11 17.99
CA ALA A 278 5.02 20.33 19.00
C ALA A 278 6.31 19.71 18.45
N ILE A 279 6.27 19.15 17.24
CA ILE A 279 7.46 18.62 16.55
C ILE A 279 8.45 19.75 16.23
N LEU A 280 7.98 20.88 15.70
CA LEU A 280 8.81 22.04 15.39
C LEU A 280 9.44 22.65 16.64
N LYS A 281 8.77 22.59 17.80
CA LYS A 281 9.34 22.99 19.09
C LYS A 281 10.51 22.08 19.46
N THR A 282 10.29 20.77 19.41
CA THR A 282 11.30 19.76 19.78
C THR A 282 12.53 19.84 18.88
N LEU A 283 12.35 20.18 17.60
CA LEU A 283 13.43 20.25 16.61
C LEU A 283 14.05 21.65 16.43
N ASN A 284 13.65 22.64 17.25
CA ASN A 284 14.08 24.04 17.12
C ASN A 284 13.87 24.63 15.71
N LEU A 285 12.71 24.33 15.09
CA LEU A 285 12.37 24.75 13.73
C LEU A 285 11.31 25.87 13.66
N ARG A 286 10.77 26.31 14.80
CA ARG A 286 9.67 27.31 14.83
C ARG A 286 9.99 28.63 14.14
N GLY A 287 11.24 29.10 14.21
CA GLY A 287 11.64 30.38 13.64
C GLY A 287 11.76 30.40 12.11
N VAL A 288 11.77 29.22 11.48
CA VAL A 288 11.95 29.06 10.02
C VAL A 288 10.75 28.39 9.34
N ALA A 289 9.81 27.86 10.12
CA ALA A 289 8.63 27.19 9.60
C ALA A 289 7.65 28.19 8.97
N ALA A 290 7.07 27.80 7.83
CA ALA A 290 5.93 28.51 7.25
C ALA A 290 4.62 28.02 7.87
N GLU A 291 3.57 28.84 7.75
CA GLU A 291 2.20 28.43 8.08
C GLU A 291 1.78 27.22 7.21
N PRO A 292 1.22 26.15 7.80
CA PRO A 292 0.93 24.92 7.09
C PRO A 292 -0.15 25.09 6.02
N ASN A 293 0.22 24.93 4.74
CA ASN A 293 -0.73 25.00 3.63
C ASN A 293 -1.33 23.62 3.30
N PHE A 294 -2.62 23.45 3.61
CA PHE A 294 -3.38 22.21 3.38
C PHE A 294 -4.49 22.34 2.31
N LYS A 295 -4.51 23.42 1.52
CA LYS A 295 -5.62 23.71 0.59
C LYS A 295 -5.93 22.53 -0.34
N ASP A 296 -4.92 22.00 -1.01
CA ASP A 296 -5.08 20.90 -1.99
C ASP A 296 -5.46 19.58 -1.32
N TRP A 297 -4.90 19.31 -0.13
CA TRP A 297 -5.21 18.10 0.63
C TRP A 297 -6.66 18.11 1.12
N ILE A 298 -7.13 19.25 1.64
CA ILE A 298 -8.53 19.43 2.07
C ILE A 298 -9.49 19.31 0.88
N ALA A 299 -9.14 19.87 -0.27
CA ALA A 299 -9.95 19.74 -1.48
C ALA A 299 -10.13 18.27 -1.86
N THR A 300 -9.04 17.50 -1.83
CA THR A 300 -9.04 16.07 -2.13
C THR A 300 -9.89 15.26 -1.14
N THR A 301 -9.78 15.53 0.16
CA THR A 301 -10.59 14.81 1.17
C THR A 301 -12.07 15.13 1.06
N LYS A 302 -12.43 16.39 0.75
CA LYS A 302 -13.84 16.80 0.58
C LYS A 302 -14.52 16.14 -0.62
N VAL A 303 -13.78 15.88 -1.70
CA VAL A 303 -14.31 15.14 -2.86
C VAL A 303 -14.69 13.72 -2.44
N TYR A 304 -13.84 13.05 -1.65
CA TYR A 304 -14.09 11.70 -1.17
C TYR A 304 -15.37 11.59 -0.31
N GLU A 305 -15.71 12.62 0.45
CA GLU A 305 -16.92 12.64 1.29
C GLU A 305 -18.21 12.84 0.49
N LYS A 306 -18.13 13.38 -0.74
CA LYS A 306 -19.29 13.86 -1.52
C LYS A 306 -19.59 13.04 -2.76
N PHE A 307 -19.38 11.72 -2.72
CA PHE A 307 -19.72 10.88 -3.86
C PHE A 307 -21.23 10.70 -4.03
N HIS A 308 -21.71 10.91 -5.25
CA HIS A 308 -23.11 10.71 -5.63
C HIS A 308 -23.33 9.37 -6.35
N GLU A 309 -22.39 8.96 -7.18
CA GLU A 309 -22.48 7.75 -7.99
C GLU A 309 -21.35 6.76 -7.65
N SER A 310 -21.60 5.47 -7.87
CA SER A 310 -20.63 4.40 -7.63
C SER A 310 -20.16 3.76 -8.93
N VAL A 311 -18.87 3.45 -9.02
CA VAL A 311 -18.27 2.68 -10.11
C VAL A 311 -17.82 1.33 -9.58
N ARG A 312 -18.29 0.23 -10.20
CA ARG A 312 -17.98 -1.13 -9.80
C ARG A 312 -16.87 -1.71 -10.66
N ILE A 313 -15.76 -2.11 -10.04
CA ILE A 313 -14.63 -2.73 -10.73
C ILE A 313 -14.44 -4.15 -10.21
N ALA A 314 -14.49 -5.14 -11.10
CA ALA A 314 -14.17 -6.52 -10.77
C ALA A 314 -12.65 -6.71 -10.75
N MET A 315 -12.09 -7.03 -9.59
CA MET A 315 -10.68 -7.38 -9.45
C MET A 315 -10.53 -8.90 -9.48
N VAL A 316 -9.98 -9.43 -10.58
CA VAL A 316 -9.85 -10.87 -10.81
C VAL A 316 -8.48 -11.34 -10.34
N GLY A 317 -8.42 -11.86 -9.11
CA GLY A 317 -7.18 -12.09 -8.39
C GLY A 317 -7.03 -13.50 -7.85
N LYS A 318 -5.83 -13.77 -7.33
CA LYS A 318 -5.46 -15.03 -6.65
C LYS A 318 -5.68 -14.95 -5.13
N TYR A 319 -5.63 -13.73 -4.57
CA TYR A 319 -5.63 -13.45 -3.14
C TYR A 319 -6.82 -12.56 -2.73
N THR A 320 -8.04 -12.98 -3.06
CA THR A 320 -9.26 -12.18 -2.80
C THR A 320 -9.58 -11.96 -1.33
N ASN A 321 -9.08 -12.83 -0.44
CA ASN A 321 -9.33 -12.76 0.99
C ASN A 321 -8.29 -11.89 1.73
N LEU A 322 -7.26 -11.40 1.04
CA LEU A 322 -6.20 -10.60 1.62
C LEU A 322 -6.03 -9.29 0.85
N SER A 323 -6.65 -8.22 1.35
CA SER A 323 -6.58 -6.89 0.73
C SER A 323 -5.15 -6.38 0.56
N ASP A 324 -4.25 -6.77 1.47
CA ASP A 324 -2.89 -6.24 1.55
C ASP A 324 -2.00 -6.76 0.43
N ALA A 325 -2.36 -7.89 -0.19
CA ALA A 325 -1.67 -8.42 -1.37
C ALA A 325 -1.87 -7.57 -2.63
N TYR A 326 -2.85 -6.66 -2.63
CA TYR A 326 -3.18 -5.78 -3.76
C TYR A 326 -3.34 -4.31 -3.33
N LEU A 327 -2.72 -3.90 -2.22
CA LEU A 327 -2.96 -2.58 -1.64
C LEU A 327 -2.61 -1.45 -2.62
N SER A 328 -1.51 -1.55 -3.37
CA SER A 328 -1.11 -0.54 -4.35
C SER A 328 -2.15 -0.36 -5.45
N VAL A 329 -2.69 -1.47 -5.96
CA VAL A 329 -3.76 -1.48 -6.97
C VAL A 329 -5.02 -0.82 -6.41
N LEU A 330 -5.42 -1.17 -5.18
CA LEU A 330 -6.57 -0.56 -4.50
C LEU A 330 -6.39 0.96 -4.31
N LYS A 331 -5.20 1.41 -3.90
CA LYS A 331 -4.90 2.84 -3.78
C LYS A 331 -4.93 3.53 -5.14
N ALA A 332 -4.40 2.91 -6.19
CA ALA A 332 -4.42 3.48 -7.53
C ALA A 332 -5.85 3.63 -8.08
N LEU A 333 -6.71 2.61 -7.89
CA LEU A 333 -8.14 2.69 -8.20
C LEU A 333 -8.84 3.80 -7.41
N LEU A 334 -8.55 3.92 -6.11
CA LEU A 334 -9.11 4.96 -5.26
C LEU A 334 -8.70 6.36 -5.72
N HIS A 335 -7.43 6.56 -6.10
CA HIS A 335 -6.97 7.84 -6.62
C HIS A 335 -7.71 8.22 -7.91
N ALA A 336 -7.87 7.26 -8.82
CA ALA A 336 -8.60 7.46 -10.08
C ALA A 336 -10.09 7.70 -9.86
N SER A 337 -10.73 6.99 -8.93
CA SER A 337 -12.16 7.17 -8.62
C SER A 337 -12.45 8.53 -7.99
N VAL A 338 -11.57 9.00 -7.10
CA VAL A 338 -11.65 10.34 -6.51
C VAL A 338 -11.51 11.41 -7.59
N ALA A 339 -10.57 11.26 -8.54
CA ALA A 339 -10.42 12.18 -9.66
C ALA A 339 -11.65 12.21 -10.58
N CYS A 340 -12.38 11.10 -10.70
CA CYS A 340 -13.61 11.00 -11.47
C CYS A 340 -14.87 11.36 -10.65
N ASN A 341 -14.75 11.75 -9.38
CA ASN A 341 -15.89 12.01 -8.47
C ASN A 341 -16.85 10.82 -8.28
N HIS A 342 -16.34 9.58 -8.32
CA HIS A 342 -17.13 8.37 -8.11
C HIS A 342 -16.67 7.57 -6.89
N LYS A 343 -17.65 6.97 -6.19
CA LYS A 343 -17.39 6.01 -5.12
C LYS A 343 -16.92 4.69 -5.72
N LEU A 344 -15.68 4.31 -5.44
CA LEU A 344 -15.14 3.02 -5.85
C LEU A 344 -15.83 1.88 -5.07
N VAL A 345 -16.32 0.90 -5.81
CA VAL A 345 -16.74 -0.40 -5.29
C VAL A 345 -15.89 -1.47 -5.97
N VAL A 346 -15.10 -2.20 -5.20
CA VAL A 346 -14.27 -3.29 -5.72
C VAL A 346 -14.97 -4.61 -5.44
N ASP A 347 -15.35 -5.30 -6.50
CA ASP A 347 -15.90 -6.64 -6.44
C ASP A 347 -14.75 -7.64 -6.58
N TRP A 348 -14.47 -8.40 -5.52
CA TRP A 348 -13.38 -9.38 -5.49
C TRP A 348 -13.82 -10.68 -6.17
N VAL A 349 -13.16 -11.05 -7.26
CA VAL A 349 -13.48 -12.25 -8.03
C VAL A 349 -12.31 -13.24 -7.93
N PRO A 350 -12.46 -14.36 -7.19
CA PRO A 350 -11.44 -15.39 -7.14
C PRO A 350 -11.29 -16.01 -8.53
N ALA A 351 -10.08 -15.98 -9.08
CA ALA A 351 -9.87 -16.43 -10.46
C ALA A 351 -10.23 -17.91 -10.65
N GLU A 352 -9.90 -18.77 -9.67
CA GLU A 352 -10.23 -20.20 -9.71
C GLU A 352 -11.73 -20.45 -9.82
N ASN A 353 -12.56 -19.62 -9.17
CA ASN A 353 -14.02 -19.78 -9.19
C ASN A 353 -14.64 -19.47 -10.57
N LEU A 354 -13.87 -18.92 -11.52
CA LEU A 354 -14.34 -18.71 -12.89
C LEU A 354 -14.12 -19.95 -13.78
N GLU A 355 -13.37 -20.95 -13.31
CA GLU A 355 -12.97 -22.12 -14.09
C GLU A 355 -14.08 -23.18 -14.17
N ASP A 356 -14.07 -23.96 -15.26
CA ASP A 356 -15.07 -25.00 -15.52
C ASP A 356 -15.04 -26.13 -14.48
N ASP A 357 -13.88 -26.36 -13.86
CA ASP A 357 -13.73 -27.36 -12.79
C ASP A 357 -14.54 -26.94 -11.55
N THR A 358 -14.49 -25.66 -11.16
CA THR A 358 -15.35 -25.13 -10.08
C THR A 358 -16.82 -25.15 -10.45
N SER A 359 -17.19 -24.99 -11.73
CA SER A 359 -18.60 -25.16 -12.15
C SER A 359 -19.16 -26.54 -11.82
N LYS A 360 -18.30 -27.57 -11.70
CA LYS A 360 -18.70 -28.94 -11.34
C LYS A 360 -18.60 -29.19 -9.85
N GLU A 361 -17.55 -28.69 -9.21
CA GLU A 361 -17.25 -28.93 -7.79
C GLU A 361 -18.08 -28.04 -6.85
N ASP A 362 -18.21 -26.75 -7.18
CA ASP A 362 -18.97 -25.74 -6.44
C ASP A 362 -19.73 -24.79 -7.39
N PRO A 363 -20.90 -25.22 -7.88
CA PRO A 363 -21.70 -24.43 -8.81
C PRO A 363 -22.16 -23.08 -8.26
N ASP A 364 -22.28 -22.95 -6.93
CA ASP A 364 -22.75 -21.72 -6.29
C ASP A 364 -21.63 -20.68 -6.24
N ALA A 365 -20.41 -21.09 -5.88
CA ALA A 365 -19.22 -20.23 -5.96
C ALA A 365 -18.95 -19.78 -7.40
N TYR A 366 -19.12 -20.67 -8.39
CA TYR A 366 -18.98 -20.34 -9.80
C TYR A 366 -20.00 -19.28 -10.26
N LYS A 367 -21.29 -19.50 -9.96
CA LYS A 367 -22.36 -18.53 -10.30
C LYS A 367 -22.14 -17.19 -9.62
N ALA A 368 -21.71 -17.17 -8.36
CA ALA A 368 -21.42 -15.94 -7.64
C ALA A 368 -20.26 -15.17 -8.28
N ALA A 369 -19.15 -15.84 -8.60
CA ALA A 369 -17.99 -15.22 -9.26
C ALA A 369 -18.34 -14.63 -10.63
N TRP A 370 -19.06 -15.38 -11.47
CA TRP A 370 -19.54 -14.88 -12.76
C TRP A 370 -20.58 -13.77 -12.62
N GLY A 371 -21.43 -13.81 -11.58
CA GLY A 371 -22.38 -12.74 -11.28
C GLY A 371 -21.68 -11.42 -10.95
N LEU A 372 -20.63 -11.47 -10.14
CA LEU A 372 -19.78 -10.31 -9.82
C LEU A 372 -19.07 -9.78 -11.08
N LEU A 373 -18.46 -10.66 -11.88
CA LEU A 373 -17.76 -10.28 -13.09
C LEU A 373 -18.68 -9.60 -14.12
N LYS A 374 -19.86 -10.17 -14.36
CA LYS A 374 -20.85 -9.64 -15.32
C LYS A 374 -21.54 -8.36 -14.82
N GLY A 375 -21.60 -8.17 -13.50
CA GLY A 375 -22.19 -7.00 -12.86
C GLY A 375 -21.25 -5.78 -12.76
N ALA A 376 -19.96 -5.93 -13.11
CA ALA A 376 -18.97 -4.86 -13.01
C ALA A 376 -18.97 -3.94 -14.23
N ASN A 377 -18.64 -2.66 -14.00
CA ASN A 377 -18.47 -1.65 -15.05
C ASN A 377 -17.10 -1.73 -15.74
N GLY A 378 -16.12 -2.34 -15.07
CA GLY A 378 -14.78 -2.58 -15.60
C GLY A 378 -14.11 -3.79 -14.92
N ILE A 379 -13.15 -4.39 -15.58
CA ILE A 379 -12.42 -5.58 -15.15
C ILE A 379 -10.93 -5.25 -15.04
N LEU A 380 -10.31 -5.61 -13.93
CA LEU A 380 -8.89 -5.47 -13.70
C LEU A 380 -8.27 -6.84 -13.38
N VAL A 381 -7.24 -7.21 -14.12
CA VAL A 381 -6.42 -8.39 -13.83
C VAL A 381 -5.04 -7.90 -13.38
N PRO A 382 -4.71 -8.02 -12.07
CA PRO A 382 -3.43 -7.54 -11.55
C PRO A 382 -2.30 -8.52 -11.88
N GLY A 383 -1.07 -8.12 -11.51
CA GLY A 383 0.09 -9.00 -11.56
C GLY A 383 -0.09 -10.28 -10.72
N GLY A 384 0.75 -11.27 -10.99
CA GLY A 384 0.76 -12.53 -10.26
C GLY A 384 1.87 -13.45 -10.73
N PHE A 385 1.98 -14.60 -10.08
CA PHE A 385 2.96 -15.64 -10.40
C PHE A 385 2.37 -17.03 -10.18
N GLY A 386 2.90 -18.00 -10.92
CA GLY A 386 2.44 -19.38 -10.90
C GLY A 386 1.16 -19.61 -11.71
N ASP A 387 0.83 -20.88 -11.85
CA ASP A 387 -0.25 -21.42 -12.68
C ASP A 387 -1.67 -21.28 -12.10
N ARG A 388 -1.77 -21.21 -10.77
CA ARG A 388 -3.07 -21.14 -10.06
C ARG A 388 -3.94 -19.96 -10.52
N GLY A 389 -5.15 -20.28 -11.00
CA GLY A 389 -6.16 -19.31 -11.43
C GLY A 389 -5.88 -18.65 -12.79
N VAL A 390 -4.88 -19.13 -13.55
CA VAL A 390 -4.56 -18.58 -14.88
C VAL A 390 -5.71 -18.76 -15.87
N LYS A 391 -6.35 -19.93 -15.89
CA LYS A 391 -7.47 -20.20 -16.82
C LYS A 391 -8.65 -19.28 -16.53
N GLY A 392 -8.99 -19.07 -15.27
CA GLY A 392 -10.05 -18.13 -14.87
C GLY A 392 -9.77 -16.69 -15.30
N LYS A 393 -8.51 -16.24 -15.21
CA LYS A 393 -8.11 -14.91 -15.72
C LYS A 393 -8.24 -14.80 -17.25
N ILE A 394 -7.90 -15.86 -17.99
CA ILE A 394 -8.09 -15.91 -19.45
C ILE A 394 -9.58 -15.78 -19.78
N LEU A 395 -10.46 -16.47 -19.05
CA LEU A 395 -11.92 -16.36 -19.24
C LEU A 395 -12.43 -14.95 -18.94
N ALA A 396 -11.91 -14.29 -17.90
CA ALA A 396 -12.27 -12.91 -17.59
C ALA A 396 -11.83 -11.92 -18.70
N ALA A 397 -10.61 -12.07 -19.22
CA ALA A 397 -10.09 -11.25 -20.33
C ALA A 397 -10.93 -11.45 -21.61
N LYS A 398 -11.33 -12.70 -21.90
CA LYS A 398 -12.23 -13.05 -23.01
C LYS A 398 -13.58 -12.39 -22.86
N TYR A 399 -14.19 -12.51 -21.68
CA TYR A 399 -15.48 -11.90 -21.38
C TYR A 399 -15.43 -10.38 -21.59
N ALA A 400 -14.37 -9.73 -21.10
CA ALA A 400 -14.19 -8.31 -21.26
C ALA A 400 -14.15 -7.91 -22.75
N ARG A 401 -13.32 -8.60 -23.54
CA ARG A 401 -13.16 -8.38 -24.99
C ARG A 401 -14.49 -8.54 -25.75
N GLU A 402 -15.20 -9.64 -25.51
CA GLU A 402 -16.42 -9.98 -26.25
C GLU A 402 -17.63 -9.11 -25.88
N ASN A 403 -17.69 -8.61 -24.65
CA ASN A 403 -18.81 -7.81 -24.14
C ASN A 403 -18.49 -6.31 -24.05
N SER A 404 -17.38 -5.89 -24.68
CA SER A 404 -16.92 -4.50 -24.69
C SER A 404 -16.82 -3.89 -23.27
N VAL A 405 -16.41 -4.67 -22.27
CA VAL A 405 -16.27 -4.20 -20.88
C VAL A 405 -14.86 -3.65 -20.68
N PRO A 406 -14.70 -2.39 -20.22
CA PRO A 406 -13.39 -1.81 -19.92
C PRO A 406 -12.46 -2.76 -19.18
N PHE A 407 -11.27 -3.00 -19.73
CA PHE A 407 -10.29 -3.96 -19.22
C PHE A 407 -8.92 -3.32 -19.03
N LEU A 408 -8.31 -3.57 -17.86
CA LEU A 408 -6.91 -3.27 -17.58
C LEU A 408 -6.17 -4.53 -17.12
N GLY A 409 -5.17 -4.95 -17.90
CA GLY A 409 -4.24 -6.01 -17.52
C GLY A 409 -2.90 -5.44 -17.05
N ILE A 410 -2.43 -5.82 -15.86
CA ILE A 410 -1.16 -5.35 -15.29
C ILE A 410 -0.19 -6.52 -15.19
N CYS A 411 1.02 -6.35 -15.75
CA CYS A 411 2.07 -7.36 -15.75
C CYS A 411 1.50 -8.69 -16.29
N LEU A 412 1.32 -9.71 -15.44
CA LEU A 412 0.63 -10.95 -15.81
C LEU A 412 -0.72 -10.71 -16.52
N GLY A 413 -1.50 -9.69 -16.14
CA GLY A 413 -2.76 -9.37 -16.82
C GLY A 413 -2.60 -9.02 -18.31
N MET A 414 -1.50 -8.36 -18.71
CA MET A 414 -1.17 -8.13 -20.12
C MET A 414 -0.85 -9.44 -20.83
N GLN A 415 -0.04 -10.30 -20.21
CA GLN A 415 0.32 -11.61 -20.75
C GLN A 415 -0.93 -12.50 -20.94
N ILE A 416 -1.85 -12.48 -19.98
CA ILE A 416 -3.13 -13.19 -20.06
C ILE A 416 -3.97 -12.71 -21.25
N ALA A 417 -4.03 -11.40 -21.48
CA ALA A 417 -4.76 -10.84 -22.61
C ALA A 417 -4.16 -11.29 -23.96
N VAL A 418 -2.82 -11.35 -24.07
CA VAL A 418 -2.15 -11.91 -25.27
C VAL A 418 -2.46 -13.40 -25.45
N ILE A 419 -2.40 -14.20 -24.38
CA ILE A 419 -2.72 -15.63 -24.42
C ILE A 419 -4.18 -15.85 -24.84
N GLU A 420 -5.11 -15.09 -24.26
CA GLU A 420 -6.53 -15.14 -24.61
C GLU A 420 -6.76 -14.83 -26.08
N PHE A 421 -6.16 -13.75 -26.58
CA PHE A 421 -6.30 -13.31 -27.95
C PHE A 421 -5.75 -14.36 -28.94
N SER A 422 -4.59 -14.95 -28.64
CA SER A 422 -4.02 -16.05 -29.43
C SER A 422 -4.94 -17.28 -29.48
N ARG A 423 -5.59 -17.63 -28.37
CA ARG A 423 -6.50 -18.78 -28.31
C ARG A 423 -7.81 -18.53 -29.06
N SER A 424 -8.41 -17.36 -28.83
CA SER A 424 -9.76 -17.06 -29.31
C SER A 424 -9.78 -16.51 -30.74
N VAL A 425 -8.87 -15.60 -31.08
CA VAL A 425 -8.88 -14.88 -32.37
C VAL A 425 -7.98 -15.54 -33.40
N LEU A 426 -6.77 -15.96 -33.00
CA LEU A 426 -5.86 -16.68 -33.90
C LEU A 426 -6.17 -18.17 -34.02
N GLY A 427 -7.06 -18.71 -33.19
CA GLY A 427 -7.41 -20.14 -33.17
C GLY A 427 -6.30 -21.06 -32.63
N LEU A 428 -5.27 -20.51 -32.00
CA LEU A 428 -4.16 -21.26 -31.43
C LEU A 428 -4.55 -21.77 -30.04
N HIS A 429 -5.38 -22.81 -29.96
CA HIS A 429 -5.93 -23.29 -28.68
C HIS A 429 -4.87 -23.72 -27.65
N ASP A 430 -3.70 -24.19 -28.13
CA ASP A 430 -2.56 -24.59 -27.29
C ASP A 430 -1.68 -23.40 -26.84
N ALA A 431 -1.95 -22.18 -27.31
CA ALA A 431 -1.17 -20.99 -26.99
C ALA A 431 -1.05 -20.78 -25.48
N ASN A 432 0.17 -20.64 -24.96
CA ASN A 432 0.40 -20.44 -23.53
C ASN A 432 1.72 -19.70 -23.24
N SER A 433 1.93 -19.36 -21.96
CA SER A 433 3.23 -18.93 -21.45
C SER A 433 4.10 -20.14 -21.12
N THR A 434 5.39 -20.05 -21.42
CA THR A 434 6.39 -21.03 -20.96
C THR A 434 6.56 -21.08 -19.44
N GLU A 435 6.02 -20.10 -18.70
CA GLU A 435 5.92 -20.15 -17.23
C GLU A 435 4.95 -21.25 -16.77
N PHE A 436 3.81 -21.39 -17.44
CA PHE A 436 2.72 -22.27 -17.02
C PHE A 436 2.75 -23.61 -17.75
N ASP A 437 3.11 -23.59 -19.03
CA ASP A 437 3.25 -24.78 -19.85
C ASP A 437 4.52 -24.69 -20.70
N PRO A 438 5.65 -25.24 -20.22
CA PRO A 438 6.91 -25.26 -20.97
C PRO A 438 6.85 -26.10 -22.25
N LYS A 439 5.81 -26.93 -22.46
CA LYS A 439 5.68 -27.85 -23.59
C LYS A 439 4.73 -27.35 -24.68
N THR A 440 4.12 -26.18 -24.51
CA THR A 440 3.25 -25.57 -25.52
C THR A 440 3.96 -25.46 -26.87
N LYS A 441 3.25 -25.80 -27.95
CA LYS A 441 3.76 -25.66 -29.32
C LYS A 441 3.68 -24.22 -29.81
N ASN A 442 2.89 -23.38 -29.15
CA ASN A 442 2.65 -21.99 -29.51
C ASN A 442 2.98 -21.06 -28.32
N PRO A 443 4.26 -20.92 -27.96
CA PRO A 443 4.68 -20.12 -26.81
C PRO A 443 4.48 -18.62 -27.10
N CYS A 444 3.36 -18.07 -26.62
CA CYS A 444 3.02 -16.65 -26.80
C CYS A 444 3.80 -15.74 -25.86
N VAL A 445 4.21 -16.29 -24.71
CA VAL A 445 4.97 -15.59 -23.68
C VAL A 445 6.15 -16.48 -23.30
N ILE A 446 7.35 -15.93 -23.38
CA ILE A 446 8.61 -16.67 -23.23
C ILE A 446 9.48 -16.05 -22.13
N PHE A 447 10.32 -16.88 -21.52
CA PHE A 447 11.32 -16.41 -20.58
C PHE A 447 12.40 -15.59 -21.31
N MET A 448 12.50 -14.30 -21.01
CA MET A 448 13.44 -13.38 -21.67
C MET A 448 14.09 -12.43 -20.65
N PRO A 449 14.96 -12.95 -19.76
CA PRO A 449 15.55 -12.18 -18.69
C PRO A 449 16.48 -11.07 -19.21
N GLU A 450 16.75 -10.08 -18.36
CA GLU A 450 17.81 -9.10 -18.64
C GLU A 450 19.18 -9.73 -18.39
N GLY A 451 20.12 -9.50 -19.31
CA GLY A 451 21.53 -9.80 -19.07
C GLY A 451 22.13 -8.72 -18.17
N SER A 452 22.83 -9.13 -17.12
CA SER A 452 23.57 -8.20 -16.25
C SER A 452 25.07 -8.38 -16.45
N LYS A 453 25.81 -7.26 -16.50
CA LYS A 453 27.28 -7.27 -16.50
C LYS A 453 27.85 -7.52 -15.09
N THR A 454 27.05 -7.31 -14.04
CA THR A 454 27.47 -7.43 -12.63
C THR A 454 26.93 -8.69 -11.96
N HIS A 455 25.83 -9.27 -12.47
CA HIS A 455 25.24 -10.49 -11.95
C HIS A 455 25.21 -11.56 -13.04
N MET A 456 25.87 -12.70 -12.78
CA MET A 456 25.85 -13.85 -13.67
C MET A 456 24.47 -14.54 -13.63
N GLY A 457 23.89 -14.82 -14.79
CA GLY A 457 22.57 -15.47 -14.92
C GLY A 457 21.48 -14.56 -15.51
N GLY A 458 20.28 -15.10 -15.66
CA GLY A 458 19.12 -14.35 -16.17
C GLY A 458 18.49 -13.50 -15.06
N THR A 459 18.76 -12.18 -15.08
CA THR A 459 18.20 -11.26 -14.08
C THR A 459 16.76 -10.84 -14.41
N MET A 460 15.97 -10.53 -13.37
CA MET A 460 14.61 -10.01 -13.53
C MET A 460 14.65 -8.59 -14.13
N ARG A 461 13.69 -8.27 -15.00
CA ARG A 461 13.45 -6.88 -15.43
C ARG A 461 12.80 -6.14 -14.28
N LEU A 462 13.57 -5.25 -13.65
CA LEU A 462 13.24 -4.67 -12.34
C LEU A 462 13.54 -3.17 -12.27
N GLY A 463 12.65 -2.42 -11.63
CA GLY A 463 12.78 -0.97 -11.42
C GLY A 463 12.28 -0.14 -12.59
N SER A 464 12.65 1.14 -12.62
CA SER A 464 12.20 2.06 -13.67
C SER A 464 12.85 1.70 -15.00
N ARG A 465 12.04 1.55 -16.04
CA ARG A 465 12.48 1.40 -17.44
C ARG A 465 11.65 2.32 -18.32
N ARG A 466 12.25 2.71 -19.44
CA ARG A 466 11.61 3.56 -20.42
C ARG A 466 10.82 2.73 -21.41
N THR A 467 9.58 3.15 -21.62
CA THR A 467 8.66 2.62 -22.63
C THR A 467 8.37 3.73 -23.63
N TYR A 468 8.70 3.51 -24.90
CA TYR A 468 8.46 4.44 -26.00
C TYR A 468 7.12 4.15 -26.66
N PHE A 469 6.33 5.19 -26.92
CA PHE A 469 5.12 5.07 -27.72
C PHE A 469 5.48 5.11 -29.20
N HIS A 470 5.25 4.01 -29.91
CA HIS A 470 5.49 3.93 -31.36
C HIS A 470 4.31 4.45 -32.17
N ILE A 471 3.12 4.43 -31.57
CA ILE A 471 1.89 4.94 -32.17
C ILE A 471 1.45 6.13 -31.30
N SER A 472 1.51 7.33 -31.85
CA SER A 472 1.14 8.56 -31.13
C SER A 472 -0.37 8.71 -30.96
N ASP A 473 -1.17 8.16 -31.88
CA ASP A 473 -2.63 8.20 -31.84
C ASP A 473 -3.22 6.95 -31.16
N CYS A 474 -2.71 6.60 -29.97
CA CYS A 474 -3.24 5.53 -29.15
C CYS A 474 -3.84 6.06 -27.83
N LYS A 475 -4.66 5.25 -27.17
CA LYS A 475 -5.37 5.68 -25.94
C LYS A 475 -4.39 5.92 -24.80
N SER A 476 -3.40 5.04 -24.67
CA SER A 476 -2.35 5.13 -23.65
C SER A 476 -1.53 6.40 -23.81
N ALA A 477 -1.02 6.72 -25.01
CA ALA A 477 -0.28 7.97 -25.25
C ALA A 477 -1.12 9.20 -24.87
N LYS A 478 -2.41 9.23 -25.24
CA LYS A 478 -3.33 10.32 -24.86
C LYS A 478 -3.51 10.44 -23.34
N LEU A 479 -3.66 9.33 -22.63
CA LEU A 479 -3.76 9.32 -21.16
C LEU A 479 -2.49 9.85 -20.50
N TYR A 480 -1.32 9.57 -21.08
CA TYR A 480 -0.02 10.12 -20.64
C TYR A 480 0.28 11.51 -21.23
N GLY A 481 -0.71 12.23 -21.77
CA GLY A 481 -0.55 13.61 -22.25
C GLY A 481 0.24 13.73 -23.55
N ASN A 482 0.17 12.73 -24.43
CA ASN A 482 0.91 12.62 -25.69
C ASN A 482 2.45 12.65 -25.51
N ALA A 483 2.94 12.14 -24.38
CA ALA A 483 4.37 11.94 -24.16
C ALA A 483 4.95 10.97 -25.20
N ARG A 484 6.21 11.19 -25.62
CA ARG A 484 6.91 10.27 -26.54
C ARG A 484 7.32 8.96 -25.85
N PHE A 485 7.58 9.03 -24.55
CA PHE A 485 7.94 7.90 -23.73
C PHE A 485 7.45 8.13 -22.30
N VAL A 486 7.36 7.05 -21.54
CA VAL A 486 7.08 7.05 -20.11
C VAL A 486 8.10 6.18 -19.40
N ASP A 487 8.47 6.58 -18.19
CA ASP A 487 9.33 5.77 -17.33
C ASP A 487 8.43 5.14 -16.26
N GLU A 488 8.32 3.81 -16.25
CA GLU A 488 7.45 3.06 -15.33
C GLU A 488 8.19 1.89 -14.69
N ARG A 489 7.65 1.36 -13.59
CA ARG A 489 8.33 0.33 -12.79
C ARG A 489 7.96 -1.08 -13.24
N HIS A 490 8.96 -1.92 -13.47
CA HIS A 490 8.79 -3.31 -13.85
C HIS A 490 9.19 -4.26 -12.72
N ARG A 491 8.58 -5.43 -12.71
CA ARG A 491 8.93 -6.56 -11.84
C ARG A 491 8.45 -7.87 -12.47
N HIS A 492 9.15 -8.33 -13.49
CA HIS A 492 8.77 -9.54 -14.22
C HIS A 492 9.96 -10.18 -14.96
N ARG A 493 9.76 -11.40 -15.47
CA ARG A 493 10.80 -12.22 -16.13
C ARG A 493 10.42 -12.71 -17.52
N TYR A 494 9.14 -12.58 -17.88
CA TYR A 494 8.56 -13.16 -19.08
C TYR A 494 8.05 -12.05 -19.98
N GLU A 495 8.26 -12.21 -21.28
CA GLU A 495 7.94 -11.24 -22.32
C GLU A 495 7.09 -11.90 -23.40
N VAL A 496 6.33 -11.10 -24.16
CA VAL A 496 5.65 -11.59 -25.36
C VAL A 496 6.69 -12.09 -26.35
N ASN A 497 6.44 -13.26 -26.95
CA ASN A 497 7.36 -13.87 -27.91
C ASN A 497 7.49 -12.99 -29.17
N PRO A 498 8.69 -12.48 -29.49
CA PRO A 498 8.87 -11.60 -30.62
C PRO A 498 8.46 -12.21 -31.96
N ASP A 499 8.60 -13.52 -32.11
CA ASP A 499 8.27 -14.24 -33.33
C ASP A 499 6.76 -14.24 -33.63
N MET A 500 5.92 -14.00 -32.61
CA MET A 500 4.46 -13.98 -32.75
C MET A 500 3.87 -12.57 -32.93
N ILE A 501 4.68 -11.51 -32.80
CA ILE A 501 4.19 -10.12 -32.84
C ILE A 501 3.46 -9.83 -34.14
N SER A 502 4.10 -10.10 -35.29
CA SER A 502 3.53 -9.80 -36.60
C SER A 502 2.18 -10.51 -36.81
N GLN A 503 2.04 -11.73 -36.31
CA GLN A 503 0.79 -12.49 -36.39
C GLN A 503 -0.31 -11.85 -35.52
N LEU A 504 0.03 -11.40 -34.31
CA LEU A 504 -0.89 -10.73 -33.39
C LEU A 504 -1.34 -9.36 -33.90
N GLU A 505 -0.42 -8.55 -34.44
CA GLU A 505 -0.72 -7.25 -35.03
C GLU A 505 -1.64 -7.39 -36.24
N ASN A 506 -1.37 -8.35 -37.14
CA ASN A 506 -2.20 -8.62 -38.30
C ASN A 506 -3.62 -9.08 -37.95
N ALA A 507 -3.80 -9.74 -36.81
CA ALA A 507 -5.11 -10.14 -36.30
C ALA A 507 -5.85 -9.03 -35.53
N GLY A 508 -5.19 -7.88 -35.33
CA GLY A 508 -5.81 -6.67 -34.77
C GLY A 508 -5.38 -6.31 -33.35
N LEU A 509 -4.48 -7.06 -32.69
CA LEU A 509 -3.95 -6.65 -31.38
C LEU A 509 -2.76 -5.71 -31.57
N SER A 510 -2.87 -4.45 -31.12
CA SER A 510 -1.85 -3.43 -31.37
C SER A 510 -0.84 -3.32 -30.23
N PHE A 511 0.45 -3.36 -30.54
CA PHE A 511 1.53 -3.08 -29.59
C PHE A 511 1.97 -1.63 -29.68
N VAL A 512 1.39 -0.79 -28.82
CA VAL A 512 1.55 0.67 -28.88
C VAL A 512 2.79 1.18 -28.14
N GLY A 513 3.27 0.41 -27.16
CA GLY A 513 4.45 0.74 -26.33
C GLY A 513 5.51 -0.35 -26.39
N LYS A 514 6.77 0.03 -26.60
CA LYS A 514 7.91 -0.90 -26.67
C LYS A 514 9.08 -0.39 -25.84
N ASP A 515 10.00 -1.29 -25.50
CA ASP A 515 11.26 -0.93 -24.84
C ASP A 515 12.23 -0.20 -25.79
N GLU A 516 13.37 0.24 -25.27
CA GLU A 516 14.37 0.96 -26.07
C GLU A 516 14.93 0.14 -27.23
N THR A 517 14.95 -1.19 -27.11
CA THR A 517 15.42 -2.09 -28.17
C THR A 517 14.37 -2.38 -29.22
N GLY A 518 13.10 -2.03 -28.96
CA GLY A 518 11.95 -2.38 -29.79
C GLY A 518 11.62 -3.87 -29.81
N ARG A 519 12.31 -4.70 -29.01
CA ARG A 519 12.10 -6.16 -28.98
C ARG A 519 11.04 -6.56 -27.96
N ARG A 520 10.92 -5.82 -26.86
CA ARG A 520 9.95 -6.11 -25.79
C ARG A 520 8.74 -5.23 -25.97
N MET A 521 7.58 -5.86 -25.93
CA MET A 521 6.30 -5.21 -26.03
C MET A 521 5.81 -4.88 -24.63
N GLU A 522 5.55 -3.61 -24.37
CA GLU A 522 5.27 -3.11 -23.02
C GLU A 522 3.81 -2.70 -22.82
N ILE A 523 3.11 -2.32 -23.90
CA ILE A 523 1.70 -1.92 -23.86
C ILE A 523 0.97 -2.51 -25.05
N ILE A 524 -0.13 -3.21 -24.80
CA ILE A 524 -1.11 -3.65 -25.80
C ILE A 524 -2.38 -2.80 -25.73
N GLU A 525 -2.99 -2.57 -26.89
CA GLU A 525 -4.33 -2.04 -27.04
C GLU A 525 -5.12 -2.88 -28.05
N LEU A 526 -6.43 -3.01 -27.83
CA LEU A 526 -7.33 -3.57 -28.83
C LEU A 526 -8.11 -2.43 -29.53
N PRO A 527 -7.78 -2.09 -30.79
CA PRO A 527 -8.52 -1.13 -31.57
C PRO A 527 -10.01 -1.54 -31.69
N GLY A 528 -10.91 -0.56 -31.62
CA GLY A 528 -12.36 -0.79 -31.68
C GLY A 528 -13.03 -1.13 -30.34
N HIS A 529 -12.29 -1.56 -29.32
CA HIS A 529 -12.84 -1.78 -27.98
C HIS A 529 -12.85 -0.47 -27.16
N PRO A 530 -13.88 -0.17 -26.33
CA PRO A 530 -13.97 1.10 -25.58
C PRO A 530 -12.75 1.37 -24.69
N PHE A 531 -12.30 0.37 -23.94
CA PHE A 531 -11.03 0.43 -23.21
C PHE A 531 -10.51 -1.00 -23.00
N TYR A 532 -9.46 -1.41 -23.70
CA TYR A 532 -8.82 -2.72 -23.50
C TYR A 532 -7.33 -2.51 -23.59
N ILE A 533 -6.69 -2.36 -22.43
CA ILE A 533 -5.29 -2.02 -22.33
C ILE A 533 -4.61 -3.04 -21.43
N GLY A 534 -3.46 -3.56 -21.87
CA GLY A 534 -2.56 -4.33 -21.04
C GLY A 534 -1.21 -3.64 -20.97
N ALA A 535 -0.63 -3.51 -19.79
CA ALA A 535 0.70 -2.94 -19.59
C ALA A 535 1.58 -3.92 -18.82
N GLN A 536 2.84 -4.03 -19.22
CA GLN A 536 3.78 -4.98 -18.62
C GLN A 536 4.42 -4.44 -17.34
N PHE A 537 4.53 -3.11 -17.23
CA PHE A 537 4.89 -2.42 -15.99
C PHE A 537 3.73 -2.42 -14.98
N HIS A 538 4.05 -1.94 -13.77
CA HIS A 538 3.13 -1.77 -12.65
C HIS A 538 2.75 -0.27 -12.47
N PRO A 539 1.71 0.21 -13.17
CA PRO A 539 1.28 1.62 -13.11
C PRO A 539 0.81 2.07 -11.71
N GLU A 540 0.51 1.14 -10.81
CA GLU A 540 0.02 1.37 -9.46
C GLU A 540 1.06 2.00 -8.51
N PHE A 541 2.35 1.73 -8.74
CA PHE A 541 3.42 2.20 -7.85
C PHE A 541 3.66 3.72 -7.98
N LYS A 542 3.40 4.30 -9.15
CA LYS A 542 3.56 5.74 -9.41
C LYS A 542 2.29 6.56 -9.19
N SER A 543 1.16 5.94 -8.83
CA SER A 543 -0.07 6.65 -8.50
C SER A 543 0.09 7.48 -7.22
N ARG A 544 -0.38 8.73 -7.19
CA ARG A 544 -0.36 9.62 -6.00
C ARG A 544 -1.75 10.24 -5.75
N PRO A 545 -2.09 10.63 -4.52
CA PRO A 545 -3.24 11.49 -4.27
C PRO A 545 -3.12 12.79 -5.08
N GLY A 546 -4.16 13.15 -5.83
CA GLY A 546 -4.15 14.32 -6.73
C GLY A 546 -3.40 14.14 -8.06
N LYS A 547 -2.64 13.05 -8.24
CA LYS A 547 -1.99 12.67 -9.50
C LYS A 547 -2.20 11.16 -9.73
N PRO A 548 -3.42 10.74 -10.11
CA PRO A 548 -3.72 9.32 -10.30
C PRO A 548 -2.91 8.76 -11.47
N SER A 549 -2.63 7.46 -11.41
CA SER A 549 -1.99 6.75 -12.52
C SER A 549 -2.85 6.83 -13.80
N PRO A 550 -2.27 7.22 -14.96
CA PRO A 550 -3.05 7.45 -16.18
C PRO A 550 -3.85 6.24 -16.67
N LEU A 551 -3.30 5.03 -16.59
CA LEU A 551 -4.02 3.82 -17.02
C LEU A 551 -5.21 3.49 -16.11
N PHE A 552 -5.07 3.72 -14.80
CA PHE A 552 -6.18 3.56 -13.85
C PHE A 552 -7.25 4.64 -14.05
N LEU A 553 -6.84 5.88 -14.32
CA LEU A 553 -7.77 6.97 -14.66
C LEU A 553 -8.56 6.63 -15.93
N GLY A 554 -7.90 6.11 -16.96
CA GLY A 554 -8.54 5.67 -18.19
C GLY A 554 -9.56 4.54 -17.96
N LEU A 555 -9.21 3.53 -17.14
CA LEU A 555 -10.12 2.44 -16.78
C LEU A 555 -11.39 2.96 -16.09
N ILE A 556 -11.22 3.80 -15.06
CA ILE A 556 -12.36 4.34 -14.31
C ILE A 556 -13.21 5.26 -15.18
N THR A 557 -12.59 6.12 -15.99
CA THR A 557 -13.33 7.01 -16.91
C THR A 557 -14.20 6.20 -17.87
N ALA A 558 -13.63 5.18 -18.51
CA ALA A 558 -14.37 4.29 -19.42
C ALA A 558 -15.46 3.47 -18.70
N ALA A 559 -15.24 3.08 -17.45
CA ALA A 559 -16.23 2.39 -16.63
C ALA A 559 -17.39 3.31 -16.23
N CYS A 560 -17.11 4.59 -15.97
CA CYS A 560 -18.11 5.61 -15.68
C CYS A 560 -18.96 5.97 -16.91
N GLU A 561 -18.40 6.03 -18.12
CA GLU A 561 -19.21 6.29 -19.34
C GLU A 561 -20.26 5.20 -19.61
N LYS A 562 -20.01 3.97 -19.13
CA LYS A 562 -20.95 2.85 -19.23
C LYS A 562 -22.10 2.90 -18.20
N THR A 563 -22.14 3.86 -17.26
CA THR A 563 -23.20 3.92 -16.23
C THR A 563 -24.57 4.37 -16.76
N VAL A 564 -24.72 4.64 -18.06
CA VAL A 564 -26.03 4.87 -18.69
C VAL A 564 -26.71 3.55 -19.10
N VAL A 565 -27.03 2.70 -18.12
CA VAL A 565 -28.13 1.73 -18.26
C VAL A 565 -28.94 1.76 -16.97
N PRO A 566 -30.17 2.31 -16.98
CA PRO A 566 -31.04 2.22 -15.81
C PRO A 566 -31.36 0.74 -15.59
N SER A 567 -30.96 0.22 -14.43
CA SER A 567 -31.36 -1.12 -13.99
C SER A 567 -32.88 -1.23 -14.03
N LYS A 568 -33.42 -2.04 -14.95
CA LYS A 568 -34.81 -2.48 -14.90
C LYS A 568 -35.03 -3.14 -13.54
N GLY A 569 -36.14 -2.75 -12.91
CA GLY A 569 -36.38 -2.89 -11.49
C GLY A 569 -36.26 -4.32 -10.95
N TYR A 570 -35.55 -4.42 -9.83
CA TYR A 570 -35.82 -5.41 -8.80
C TYR A 570 -36.74 -4.79 -7.74
N PRO A 571 -37.66 -5.57 -7.14
CA PRO A 571 -38.77 -5.04 -6.36
C PRO A 571 -38.29 -4.31 -5.10
N LYS A 572 -38.82 -3.09 -4.92
CA LYS A 572 -38.65 -2.28 -3.71
C LYS A 572 -39.17 -3.06 -2.50
N ILE A 573 -38.29 -3.38 -1.56
CA ILE A 573 -38.69 -3.72 -0.19
C ILE A 573 -39.06 -2.40 0.49
N THR A 574 -40.35 -2.20 0.72
CA THR A 574 -40.91 -1.04 1.42
C THR A 574 -40.53 -1.07 2.89
N ASN A 575 -39.81 -0.04 3.37
CA ASN A 575 -39.66 0.24 4.79
C ASN A 575 -41.00 0.72 5.36
N ALA A 576 -41.67 -0.14 6.13
CA ALA A 576 -42.78 0.28 6.97
C ALA A 576 -42.22 0.97 8.23
N VAL A 577 -42.54 2.25 8.36
CA VAL A 577 -42.37 3.04 9.58
C VAL A 577 -43.35 2.52 10.62
N ILE A 578 -42.87 2.09 11.80
CA ILE A 578 -43.73 1.88 12.97
C ILE A 578 -43.14 2.64 14.16
N SER A 579 -43.93 3.60 14.62
CA SER A 579 -43.73 4.44 15.80
C SER A 579 -43.81 3.64 17.10
N ALA A 580 -43.05 4.10 18.09
CA ALA A 580 -43.00 3.57 19.44
C ALA A 580 -44.37 3.59 20.16
N HIS A 581 -44.73 2.45 20.77
CA HIS A 581 -45.48 2.37 22.03
C HIS A 581 -45.25 1.00 22.68
N SER A 582 -44.74 0.99 23.92
CA SER A 582 -44.75 -0.19 24.81
C SER A 582 -46.17 -0.46 25.34
N PRO A 583 -46.53 -1.72 25.67
CA PRO A 583 -46.28 -2.22 27.04
C PRO A 583 -45.93 -3.72 27.16
N MET A 584 -45.59 -4.10 28.40
CA MET A 584 -45.13 -5.40 28.93
C MET A 584 -46.01 -6.62 28.60
N LEU A 585 -45.41 -7.82 28.44
CA LEU A 585 -45.69 -9.05 29.24
C LEU A 585 -44.91 -10.32 28.79
N LYS A 586 -44.31 -10.96 29.80
CA LYS A 586 -43.99 -12.39 30.09
C LYS A 586 -43.77 -13.46 28.99
N ALA A 587 -42.59 -14.06 29.10
CA ALA A 587 -42.13 -15.45 28.89
C ALA A 587 -43.10 -16.53 28.33
N HIS A 588 -42.63 -17.25 27.30
CA HIS A 588 -42.56 -18.72 27.30
C HIS A 588 -41.60 -19.27 26.22
N SER A 589 -41.04 -20.43 26.56
CA SER A 589 -40.12 -21.32 25.84
C SER A 589 -40.60 -21.82 24.47
N GLY A 590 -39.69 -21.95 23.49
CA GLY A 590 -39.94 -22.73 22.28
C GLY A 590 -38.81 -22.65 21.26
N LYS A 591 -38.36 -23.82 20.77
CA LYS A 591 -37.30 -24.08 19.79
C LYS A 591 -37.35 -23.19 18.54
N GLY A 592 -36.19 -22.77 18.02
CA GLY A 592 -36.09 -22.02 16.77
C GLY A 592 -34.71 -22.08 16.10
N PHE A 593 -34.74 -22.39 14.81
CA PHE A 593 -33.66 -22.45 13.84
C PHE A 593 -32.70 -21.24 13.87
N LYS A 594 -31.40 -21.49 13.62
CA LYS A 594 -30.42 -20.44 13.29
C LYS A 594 -30.64 -19.98 11.85
N SER A 595 -30.99 -18.71 11.65
CA SER A 595 -30.71 -17.96 10.42
C SER A 595 -29.77 -16.80 10.77
N SER A 596 -28.60 -16.84 10.15
CA SER A 596 -27.58 -15.80 10.20
C SER A 596 -27.88 -14.75 9.13
N ASN A 597 -28.17 -13.51 9.54
CA ASN A 597 -28.14 -12.35 8.66
C ASN A 597 -27.23 -11.29 9.29
N SER A 598 -25.95 -11.32 8.92
CA SER A 598 -24.98 -10.25 9.17
C SER A 598 -24.91 -9.35 7.93
N SER A 599 -25.50 -8.17 8.02
CA SER A 599 -25.17 -7.05 7.14
C SER A 599 -23.90 -6.38 7.67
N LEU A 600 -22.76 -6.71 7.06
CA LEU A 600 -21.45 -6.13 7.41
C LEU A 600 -21.15 -4.98 6.45
N ASN A 601 -21.37 -3.76 6.93
CA ASN A 601 -20.67 -2.58 6.44
C ASN A 601 -19.18 -2.78 6.73
N GLY A 602 -18.35 -2.71 5.68
CA GLY A 602 -16.90 -2.84 5.78
C GLY A 602 -16.30 -1.80 6.72
N VAL A 603 -15.98 -2.25 7.92
CA VAL A 603 -15.11 -1.56 8.89
C VAL A 603 -13.83 -2.39 8.95
N TYR A 604 -12.69 -1.73 8.78
CA TYR A 604 -11.38 -2.35 8.95
C TYR A 604 -11.26 -2.91 10.37
N THR A 605 -11.27 -4.23 10.50
CA THR A 605 -10.88 -4.93 11.73
C THR A 605 -9.79 -5.92 11.40
N SER A 606 -8.58 -5.65 11.88
CA SER A 606 -7.47 -6.60 11.87
C SER A 606 -7.78 -7.73 12.86
N THR A 607 -8.18 -8.89 12.38
CA THR A 607 -8.26 -10.11 13.20
C THR A 607 -7.11 -11.04 12.81
N ALA A 608 -5.96 -10.82 13.41
CA ALA A 608 -4.94 -11.85 13.58
C ALA A 608 -4.83 -12.13 15.09
N ALA A 609 -5.61 -13.10 15.55
CA ALA A 609 -5.47 -13.67 16.89
C ALA A 609 -5.25 -15.18 16.71
N ASN A 610 -4.02 -15.61 16.97
CA ASN A 610 -3.60 -17.01 16.95
C ASN A 610 -4.37 -17.80 18.01
N GLY A 611 -5.22 -18.72 17.57
CA GLY A 611 -5.76 -19.79 18.41
C GLY A 611 -4.80 -20.97 18.37
N VAL A 612 -4.13 -21.22 19.49
CA VAL A 612 -3.34 -22.44 19.74
C VAL A 612 -4.32 -23.59 19.96
N CYS A 613 -4.37 -24.56 19.03
CA CYS A 613 -4.96 -25.87 19.30
C CYS A 613 -3.88 -26.74 19.97
N VAL A 614 -4.07 -27.04 21.25
CA VAL A 614 -3.34 -28.10 21.95
C VAL A 614 -4.24 -29.33 21.95
N ASP A 615 -4.01 -30.25 21.01
CA ASP A 615 -4.54 -31.60 21.14
C ASP A 615 -3.53 -32.43 21.92
N GLY A 616 -3.85 -32.67 23.20
CA GLY A 616 -3.19 -33.64 24.04
C GLY A 616 -3.71 -35.04 23.73
N SER A 617 -2.80 -35.95 23.39
CA SER A 617 -2.97 -37.39 23.57
C SER A 617 -1.62 -37.95 24.02
N CYS A 618 -1.58 -38.34 25.30
CA CYS A 618 -0.48 -38.89 26.11
C CYS A 618 0.58 -37.91 26.62
#